data_AF-A0A947B801-F1
#
_entry.id   AF-A0A947B801-F1
#
_cell.length_a   1.000
_cell.length_b   1.000
_cell.length_c   1.000
_cell.angle_alpha   90.00
_cell.angle_beta   90.00
_cell.angle_gamma   90.00
#
_symmetry.space_group_name_H-M   'P 1'
#
loop_
_entity.id
_entity.type
_entity.pdbx_description
1 polymer ?
#
loop_
_entity_poly.entity_id
_entity_poly.type
_entity_poly.pdbx_seq_one_letter_code
_entity_poly.pdbx_strand_id
1 'polypeptide(L)' 'MSLLVATILTLFLAQGTGMAADWTAREMELVRSLSIAGLPQLPPAPSNRVADDPRAAQLGRALFFDPRFSGNGQIS' A
#
# COMPACT_ATOMS: atom_id res chain seq x y z
N MET A 1 2.64 46.94 0.50
CA MET A 1 1.61 45.87 0.57
C MET A 1 1.38 45.17 -0.77
N SER A 2 1.11 45.90 -1.87
CA SER A 2 0.71 45.31 -3.16
C SER A 2 1.78 44.46 -3.86
N LEU A 3 3.05 44.89 -3.82
CA LEU A 3 4.16 44.16 -4.46
C LEU A 3 4.52 42.86 -3.73
N LEU A 4 4.41 42.84 -2.40
CA LEU A 4 4.75 41.68 -1.58
C LEU A 4 3.75 40.52 -1.78
N VAL A 5 2.47 40.86 -1.93
CA VAL A 5 1.41 39.88 -2.25
C VAL A 5 1.60 39.32 -3.66
N ALA A 6 1.97 40.16 -4.64
CA ALA A 6 2.23 39.71 -6.01
C ALA A 6 3.43 38.75 -6.09
N THR A 7 4.50 39.02 -5.34
CA THR A 7 5.69 38.15 -5.28
C THR A 7 5.42 36.81 -4.57
N ILE A 8 4.60 36.82 -3.52
CA ILE A 8 4.20 35.57 -2.83
C ILE A 8 3.30 34.72 -3.75
N LEU A 9 2.41 35.35 -4.53
CA LEU A 9 1.52 34.66 -5.45
C LEU A 9 2.29 34.00 -6.62
N THR A 10 3.31 34.68 -7.16
CA THR A 10 4.16 34.11 -8.22
C THR A 10 5.04 32.97 -7.72
N LEU A 11 5.57 33.07 -6.50
CA LEU A 11 6.31 31.96 -5.88
C LEU A 11 5.40 30.75 -5.60
N PHE A 12 4.14 30.96 -5.22
CA PHE A 12 3.18 29.87 -5.01
C PHE A 12 2.80 29.13 -6.30
N LEU A 13 2.64 29.86 -7.42
CA LEU A 13 2.36 29.24 -8.73
C LEU A 13 3.57 28.48 -9.31
N ALA A 14 4.78 28.83 -8.91
CA ALA A 14 6.01 28.19 -9.39
C ALA A 14 6.33 26.84 -8.70
N GLN A 15 5.64 26.49 -7.61
CA GLN A 15 5.89 25.28 -6.81
C GLN A 15 5.12 24.04 -7.33
N GLY A 16 4.35 24.20 -8.42
CA GLY A 16 3.36 23.24 -8.89
C GLY A 16 3.83 22.27 -9.98
N THR A 17 5.13 22.07 -10.18
CA THR A 17 5.62 20.98 -11.02
C THR A 17 6.42 20.03 -10.15
N GLY A 18 5.71 19.22 -9.36
CA GLY A 18 6.29 17.96 -8.88
C GLY A 18 6.85 17.26 -10.11
N MET A 19 8.15 17.02 -10.13
CA MET A 19 8.86 16.41 -11.25
C MET A 19 8.16 15.09 -11.55
N ALA A 20 7.32 15.07 -12.60
CA ALA A 20 6.76 13.82 -13.08
C ALA A 20 7.97 12.98 -13.43
N ALA A 21 8.15 11.86 -12.74
CA ALA A 21 9.26 10.97 -13.06
C ALA A 21 9.09 10.56 -14.53
N ASP A 22 10.10 10.85 -15.36
CA ASP A 22 10.15 10.44 -16.77
C ASP A 22 10.40 8.94 -16.84
N TRP A 23 9.37 8.15 -16.53
CA TRP A 23 9.42 6.70 -16.60
C TRP A 23 9.53 6.25 -18.05
N THR A 24 10.54 5.45 -18.34
CA THR A 24 10.67 4.78 -19.63
C THR A 24 9.59 3.70 -19.79
N ALA A 25 9.29 3.33 -21.03
CA ALA A 25 8.37 2.23 -21.32
C ALA A 25 8.80 0.92 -20.64
N ARG A 26 10.11 0.69 -20.49
CA ARG A 26 10.64 -0.52 -19.84
C ARG A 26 10.38 -0.53 -18.34
N GLU A 27 10.52 0.60 -17.67
CA GLU A 27 10.27 0.73 -16.23
C GLU A 27 8.78 0.62 -15.93
N MET A 28 7.93 1.26 -16.76
CA MET A 28 6.48 1.08 -16.65
C MET A 28 6.08 -0.39 -16.81
N GLU A 29 6.72 -1.12 -17.71
CA GLU A 29 6.48 -2.56 -17.87
C GLU A 29 6.95 -3.38 -16.66
N LEU A 30 8.09 -3.01 -16.07
CA LEU A 30 8.55 -3.63 -14.84
C LEU A 30 7.55 -3.41 -13.70
N VAL A 31 7.07 -2.19 -13.50
CA VAL A 31 6.06 -1.89 -12.47
C VAL A 31 4.79 -2.69 -12.70
N ARG A 32 4.31 -2.80 -13.95
CA ARG A 32 3.15 -3.65 -14.29
C ARG A 32 3.37 -5.11 -13.96
N SER A 33 4.58 -5.64 -14.21
CA SER A 33 4.92 -7.02 -13.90
C SER A 33 4.92 -7.35 -12.40
N LEU A 34 5.05 -6.33 -11.54
CA LEU A 34 4.98 -6.45 -10.08
C LEU A 34 3.54 -6.27 -9.53
N SER A 35 2.57 -6.02 -10.41
CA SER A 35 1.19 -5.81 -10.01
C SER A 35 0.52 -7.13 -9.61
N ILE A 36 -0.09 -7.15 -8.43
CA ILE A 36 -0.96 -8.25 -7.98
C ILE A 36 -2.14 -8.44 -8.96
N ALA A 37 -2.60 -7.37 -9.62
CA ALA A 37 -3.72 -7.45 -10.58
C ALA A 37 -3.40 -8.25 -11.85
N GLY A 38 -2.10 -8.44 -12.16
CA GLY A 38 -1.66 -9.26 -13.30
C GLY A 38 -1.49 -10.73 -12.97
N LEU A 39 -1.67 -11.14 -11.71
CA LEU A 39 -1.50 -12.53 -11.29
C LEU A 39 -2.69 -13.41 -11.74
N PRO A 40 -2.47 -14.71 -12.01
CA PRO A 40 -3.55 -15.65 -12.24
C PRO A 40 -4.45 -15.78 -11.00
N GLN A 41 -5.62 -16.39 -11.17
CA GLN A 41 -6.52 -16.67 -10.05
C GLN A 41 -5.80 -17.44 -8.94
N LEU A 42 -6.13 -17.10 -7.69
CA LEU A 42 -5.59 -17.76 -6.52
C LEU A 42 -5.83 -19.29 -6.61
N PRO A 43 -4.76 -20.12 -6.57
CA PRO A 43 -4.92 -21.56 -6.58
C PRO A 43 -5.54 -22.05 -5.26
N PRO A 44 -6.19 -23.22 -5.26
CA PRO A 44 -6.71 -23.83 -4.05
C PRO A 44 -5.56 -24.12 -3.05
N ALA A 45 -5.87 -24.11 -1.75
CA ALA A 45 -4.92 -24.31 -0.67
C ALA A 45 -5.02 -25.73 -0.04
N PRO A 46 -4.50 -26.80 -0.68
CA PRO A 46 -4.71 -28.18 -0.23
C PRO A 46 -4.11 -28.50 1.14
N SER A 47 -3.05 -27.79 1.55
CA SER A 47 -2.45 -27.92 2.88
C SER A 47 -3.21 -27.18 3.98
N ASN A 48 -4.12 -26.27 3.61
CA ASN A 48 -4.94 -25.49 4.54
C ASN A 48 -6.42 -25.69 4.26
N ARG A 49 -7.00 -26.70 4.93
CA ARG A 49 -8.42 -27.09 4.76
C ARG A 49 -9.43 -25.99 5.11
N VAL A 50 -9.02 -24.95 5.82
CA VAL A 50 -9.88 -23.85 6.27
C VAL A 50 -9.54 -22.51 5.62
N ALA A 51 -8.73 -22.52 4.54
CA ALA A 51 -8.26 -21.29 3.89
C ALA A 51 -9.39 -20.34 3.49
N ASP A 52 -10.50 -20.89 3.00
CA ASP A 52 -11.67 -20.12 2.54
C ASP A 52 -12.81 -20.07 3.57
N ASP A 53 -12.60 -20.57 4.81
CA ASP A 53 -13.62 -20.50 5.87
C ASP A 53 -13.63 -19.10 6.52
N PRO A 54 -14.72 -18.31 6.39
CA PRO A 54 -14.78 -16.97 6.96
C PRO A 54 -14.67 -16.95 8.49
N ARG A 55 -15.05 -18.04 9.17
CA ARG A 55 -14.93 -18.16 10.63
C ARG A 55 -13.46 -18.32 11.04
N ALA A 56 -12.69 -19.08 10.27
CA ALA A 56 -11.26 -19.23 10.48
C ALA A 56 -10.53 -17.90 10.24
N ALA A 57 -10.92 -17.14 9.20
CA ALA A 57 -10.38 -15.81 8.94
C ALA A 57 -10.67 -14.83 10.11
N GLN A 58 -11.89 -14.83 10.64
CA GLN A 58 -12.26 -13.99 11.78
C GLN A 58 -11.48 -14.35 13.04
N LEU A 59 -11.37 -15.65 13.35
CA LEU A 59 -10.59 -16.12 14.48
C LEU A 59 -9.10 -15.77 14.32
N GLY A 60 -8.53 -16.03 13.15
CA GLY A 60 -7.13 -15.71 12.84
C GLY A 60 -6.83 -14.22 13.02
N ARG A 61 -7.73 -13.34 12.57
CA ARG A 61 -7.62 -11.90 12.80
C ARG A 61 -7.63 -11.56 14.30
N ALA A 62 -8.54 -12.16 15.06
CA ALA A 62 -8.61 -11.92 16.50
C ALA A 62 -7.30 -12.33 17.19
N LEU A 63 -6.72 -13.48 16.82
CA LEU A 63 -5.46 -13.98 17.36
C LEU A 63 -4.25 -13.14 16.96
N PHE A 64 -4.15 -12.75 15.68
CA PHE A 64 -3.02 -11.97 15.15
C PHE A 64 -2.82 -10.65 15.89
N PHE A 65 -3.91 -10.00 16.31
CA PHE A 65 -3.85 -8.74 17.04
C PHE A 65 -4.00 -8.91 18.56
N ASP A 66 -3.89 -10.13 19.08
CA ASP A 66 -4.01 -10.39 20.51
C ASP A 66 -2.63 -10.46 21.18
N PRO A 67 -2.19 -9.39 21.88
CA PRO A 67 -0.87 -9.36 22.48
C PRO A 67 -0.71 -10.37 23.62
N ARG A 68 -1.81 -10.96 24.13
CA ARG A 68 -1.75 -12.01 25.17
C ARG A 68 -1.02 -13.28 24.69
N PHE A 69 -0.82 -13.43 23.38
CA PHE A 69 -0.01 -14.51 22.81
C PHE A 69 1.51 -14.24 22.89
N SER A 70 1.92 -13.02 23.25
CA SER A 70 3.32 -12.73 23.60
C SER A 70 3.57 -12.96 25.09
N GLY A 71 4.73 -13.54 25.42
CA GLY A 71 5.12 -13.83 26.81
C GLY A 71 5.20 -12.60 27.73
N ASN A 72 5.38 -11.39 27.17
CA ASN A 72 5.38 -10.14 27.92
C ASN A 72 4.18 -9.23 27.60
N GLY A 73 3.25 -9.68 26.75
CA GLY A 73 2.08 -8.90 26.38
C GLY A 73 2.34 -7.65 25.52
N GLN A 74 3.54 -7.49 24.93
CA GLN A 74 3.91 -6.27 24.18
C GLN A 74 4.00 -6.47 22.65
N ILE A 75 3.77 -7.69 22.15
CA ILE A 75 3.92 -8.04 20.73
C ILE A 75 2.65 -8.75 20.26
N SER A 76 2.18 -8.39 19.07
CA SER A 76 1.12 -9.06 18.31
C SER A 76 1.53 -9.14 16.83
#